data_AF-A0A6M2DN38-F1
#
_entry.id   AF-A0A6M2DN38-F1
#
_cell.length_a   1.000
_cell.length_b   1.000
_cell.length_c   1.000
_cell.angle_alpha   90.00
_cell.angle_beta   90.00
_cell.angle_gamma   90.00
#
_symmetry.space_group_name_H-M   'P 1'
#
loop_
_entity.id
_entity.type
_entity.pdbx_description
1 polymer ?
#
loop_
_entity_poly.entity_id
_entity_poly.type
_entity_poly.pdbx_seq_one_letter_code
_entity_poly.pdbx_strand_id
1 'polypeptide(L)'
;MTDPKCDVPSTKELDEEPNYEDKLHRRCSKLQAAVDALVKYKTFYFEQYPLSEANLKTERIKAKVEETTDLFKKYQDVALERTLKSTYYYQQGRALNVLDDYSPDALEILTQAIKLDAKNYDAWNVLGEVYWKNNDYIDAISCFEKANEIKKNKESLRNLSMLFRQLPQDICLQNPDSIPAKNSDRVLKALEYAQEALKLDPTDGTSWGILGNAYLAEYFAFDQNTALLRRALSAYNQSYKDPVAKFCSTTTFNHAMALKYSEEYTEAVFKLERAIELEPTWESAKDELNSLLRYVSNLQDLYTFKGRVRQKRLQAQIKSLSINDLGPLKNAEEEYKLISLADLKVGENKNCVVLGRLVGTIFYNDAVPFVFGLVDASELCVLFTVYNLIKNKPFPMGGAIAVANPTLEEKKFSIKSKSYHFKTVRIDNPLMILINGEQLSKNNLSCIHATFSSTSDIDHCRKTHNHYHK
;
A
#
# COMPACT_ATOMS: atom_id res chain seq x y z
N MET A 1 76.03 -60.99 -18.57
CA MET A 1 74.56 -60.92 -18.69
C MET A 1 74.05 -60.48 -17.33
N THR A 2 73.84 -59.17 -17.19
CA THR A 2 73.41 -58.51 -15.95
C THR A 2 72.23 -57.63 -16.34
N ASP A 3 71.02 -58.08 -16.01
CA ASP A 3 69.79 -57.31 -16.19
C ASP A 3 69.64 -56.29 -15.03
N PRO A 4 69.46 -55.00 -15.31
CA PRO A 4 68.95 -54.05 -14.33
C PRO A 4 67.43 -53.99 -14.40
N LYS A 5 66.77 -54.25 -13.27
CA LYS A 5 65.36 -53.97 -13.04
C LYS A 5 65.10 -52.47 -13.13
N CYS A 6 64.18 -52.06 -14.00
CA CYS A 6 63.59 -50.73 -14.00
C CYS A 6 62.54 -50.66 -12.88
N ASP A 7 62.84 -49.93 -11.81
CA ASP A 7 61.85 -49.48 -10.85
C ASP A 7 61.04 -48.32 -11.44
N VAL A 8 59.73 -48.48 -11.53
CA VAL A 8 58.78 -47.41 -11.83
C VAL A 8 58.44 -46.72 -10.50
N PRO A 9 58.59 -45.39 -10.37
CA PRO A 9 58.16 -44.70 -9.15
C PRO A 9 56.63 -44.62 -9.13
N SER A 10 56.02 -45.22 -8.11
CA SER A 10 54.62 -44.98 -7.76
C SER A 10 54.49 -43.54 -7.24
N THR A 11 53.97 -42.64 -8.07
CA THR A 11 53.47 -41.34 -7.61
C THR A 11 52.18 -41.57 -6.83
N LYS A 12 52.29 -41.74 -5.51
CA LYS A 12 51.18 -41.46 -4.61
C LYS A 12 51.02 -39.94 -4.59
N GLU A 13 49.99 -39.45 -5.28
CA GLU A 13 49.45 -38.10 -5.02
C GLU A 13 49.07 -38.07 -3.53
N LEU A 14 49.83 -37.31 -2.75
CA LEU A 14 49.47 -36.94 -1.40
C LEU A 14 48.37 -35.88 -1.54
N ASP A 15 47.12 -36.27 -1.31
CA ASP A 15 46.02 -35.34 -1.06
C ASP A 15 46.39 -34.51 0.19
N GLU A 16 47.01 -33.33 0.00
CA GLU A 16 47.26 -32.37 1.06
C GLU A 16 45.91 -31.95 1.66
N GLU A 17 45.68 -32.23 2.94
CA GLU A 17 44.52 -31.72 3.66
C GLU A 17 44.50 -30.19 3.53
N PRO A 18 43.34 -29.58 3.18
CA PRO A 18 43.26 -28.14 3.00
C PRO A 18 43.71 -27.44 4.28
N ASN A 19 44.58 -26.43 4.14
CA ASN A 19 45.03 -25.59 5.25
C ASN A 19 43.80 -25.11 6.05
N TYR A 20 43.92 -25.03 7.38
CA TYR A 20 42.80 -24.67 8.26
C TYR A 20 42.10 -23.38 7.84
N GLU A 21 42.85 -22.41 7.32
CA GLU A 21 42.33 -21.17 6.75
C GLU A 21 41.43 -21.43 5.52
N ASP A 22 41.84 -22.27 4.57
CA ASP A 22 41.01 -22.67 3.41
C ASP A 22 39.74 -23.37 3.85
N LYS A 23 39.83 -24.18 4.91
CA LYS A 23 38.67 -24.85 5.50
C LYS A 23 37.66 -23.85 6.07
N LEU A 24 38.12 -22.77 6.72
CA LEU A 24 37.26 -21.70 7.23
C LEU A 24 36.63 -20.88 6.09
N HIS A 25 37.40 -20.56 5.05
CA HIS A 25 36.86 -19.90 3.85
C HIS A 25 35.77 -20.73 3.19
N ARG A 26 36.01 -22.04 2.98
CA ARG A 26 34.99 -22.97 2.43
C ARG A 26 33.74 -23.03 3.30
N ARG A 27 33.87 -22.99 4.63
CA ARG A 27 32.73 -22.94 5.56
C ARG A 27 31.97 -21.62 5.47
N CYS A 28 32.69 -20.49 5.40
CA CYS A 28 32.08 -19.17 5.21
C CYS A 28 31.28 -19.11 3.90
N SER A 29 31.83 -19.61 2.79
CA SER A 29 31.10 -19.71 1.51
C SER A 29 29.87 -20.61 1.60
N LYS A 30 29.93 -21.71 2.37
CA LYS A 30 28.76 -22.58 2.61
C LYS A 30 27.67 -21.85 3.40
N LEU A 31 28.02 -21.06 4.40
CA LEU A 31 27.07 -20.24 5.17
C LEU A 31 26.39 -19.21 4.26
N GLN A 32 27.18 -18.47 3.46
CA GLN A 32 26.64 -17.53 2.50
C GLN A 32 25.67 -18.19 1.50
N ALA A 33 26.06 -19.32 0.90
CA ALA A 33 25.21 -20.06 -0.03
C ALA A 33 23.90 -20.54 0.63
N ALA A 34 23.96 -20.95 1.90
CA ALA A 34 22.76 -21.34 2.65
C ALA A 34 21.82 -20.15 2.89
N VAL A 35 22.36 -18.98 3.26
CA VAL A 35 21.57 -17.75 3.42
C VAL A 35 20.96 -17.29 2.10
N ASP A 36 21.73 -17.31 1.02
CA ASP A 36 21.22 -16.92 -0.30
C ASP A 36 20.13 -17.90 -0.80
N ALA A 37 20.27 -19.20 -0.52
CA ALA A 37 19.23 -20.19 -0.78
C ALA A 37 17.96 -19.95 0.07
N LEU A 38 18.10 -19.61 1.35
CA LEU A 38 17.00 -19.25 2.24
C LEU A 38 16.25 -18.00 1.75
N VAL A 39 16.98 -16.93 1.41
CA VAL A 39 16.38 -15.70 0.89
C VAL A 39 15.69 -15.98 -0.44
N LYS A 40 16.32 -16.71 -1.37
CA LYS A 40 15.71 -17.12 -2.63
C LYS A 40 14.45 -17.97 -2.40
N TYR A 41 14.47 -18.85 -1.41
CA TYR A 41 13.31 -19.67 -1.03
C TYR A 41 12.13 -18.80 -0.58
N LYS A 42 12.34 -17.80 0.28
CA LYS A 42 11.31 -16.83 0.68
C LYS A 42 10.80 -16.04 -0.53
N THR A 43 11.72 -15.48 -1.32
CA THR A 43 11.40 -14.57 -2.44
C THR A 43 10.60 -15.27 -3.54
N PHE A 44 10.97 -16.51 -3.90
CA PHE A 44 10.34 -17.27 -4.97
C PHE A 44 9.37 -18.35 -4.44
N TYR A 45 8.84 -18.18 -3.23
CA TYR A 45 8.00 -19.20 -2.59
C TYR A 45 6.80 -19.58 -3.47
N PHE A 46 6.07 -18.60 -4.01
CA PHE A 46 4.89 -18.83 -4.84
C PHE A 46 5.17 -19.23 -6.30
N GLU A 47 6.44 -19.24 -6.71
CA GLU A 47 6.86 -19.91 -7.96
C GLU A 47 7.09 -21.41 -7.74
N GLN A 48 7.27 -21.84 -6.48
CA GLN A 48 7.53 -23.24 -6.11
C GLN A 48 6.29 -23.94 -5.55
N TYR A 49 5.39 -23.19 -4.91
CA TYR A 49 4.21 -23.72 -4.26
C TYR A 49 2.93 -23.05 -4.77
N PRO A 50 1.82 -23.81 -4.93
CA PRO A 50 0.55 -23.24 -5.30
C PRO A 50 -0.03 -22.38 -4.17
N LEU A 51 -0.90 -21.44 -4.54
CA LEU A 51 -1.56 -20.52 -3.61
C LEU A 51 -2.45 -21.23 -2.59
N SER A 52 -2.95 -22.43 -2.92
CA SER A 52 -3.70 -23.28 -1.99
C SER A 52 -2.88 -23.66 -0.74
N GLU A 53 -1.55 -23.54 -0.79
CA GLU A 53 -0.63 -23.81 0.32
C GLU A 53 -0.03 -22.52 0.92
N ALA A 54 -0.62 -21.35 0.66
CA ALA A 54 -0.14 -20.07 1.18
C ALA A 54 -0.09 -20.04 2.72
N ASN A 55 -1.01 -20.72 3.40
CA ASN A 55 -1.02 -20.86 4.86
C ASN A 55 0.20 -21.59 5.44
N LEU A 56 0.93 -22.38 4.64
CA LEU A 56 2.13 -23.11 5.07
C LEU A 56 3.43 -22.29 4.90
N LYS A 57 3.34 -21.12 4.24
CA LYS A 57 4.50 -20.28 3.88
C LYS A 57 5.35 -19.91 5.08
N THR A 58 4.74 -19.33 6.11
CA THR A 58 5.45 -18.84 7.29
C THR A 58 6.14 -19.97 8.04
N GLU A 59 5.46 -21.10 8.25
CA GLU A 59 6.02 -22.27 8.93
C GLU A 59 7.20 -22.87 8.16
N ARG A 60 7.08 -23.01 6.83
CA ARG A 60 8.15 -23.54 5.98
C ARG A 60 9.37 -22.63 5.93
N ILE A 61 9.17 -21.30 5.87
CA ILE A 61 10.27 -20.34 5.94
C ILE A 61 10.95 -20.44 7.31
N LYS A 62 10.17 -20.51 8.39
CA LYS A 62 10.71 -20.66 9.75
C LYS A 62 11.58 -21.91 9.90
N ALA A 63 11.12 -23.06 9.39
CA ALA A 63 11.93 -24.29 9.39
C ALA A 63 13.26 -24.12 8.64
N LYS A 64 13.27 -23.41 7.50
CA LYS A 64 14.51 -23.11 6.76
C LYS A 64 15.43 -22.13 7.48
N VAL A 65 14.88 -21.17 8.23
CA VAL A 65 15.65 -20.29 9.11
C VAL A 65 16.31 -21.09 10.23
N GLU A 66 15.60 -22.04 10.84
CA GLU A 66 16.13 -22.94 11.88
C GLU A 66 17.28 -23.80 11.34
N GLU A 67 17.11 -24.47 10.19
CA GLU A 67 18.17 -25.24 9.51
C GLU A 67 19.42 -24.38 9.25
N THR A 68 19.22 -23.15 8.77
CA THR A 68 20.32 -22.22 8.48
C THR A 68 21.02 -21.79 9.77
N THR A 69 20.27 -21.50 10.83
CA THR A 69 20.79 -21.09 12.13
C THR A 69 21.63 -22.22 12.77
N ASP A 70 21.20 -23.47 12.65
CA ASP A 70 21.98 -24.61 13.13
C ASP A 70 23.28 -24.81 12.34
N LEU A 71 23.29 -24.47 11.05
CA LEU A 71 24.51 -24.45 10.26
C LEU A 71 25.50 -23.38 10.76
N PHE A 72 25.03 -22.19 11.15
CA PHE A 72 25.87 -21.16 11.78
C PHE A 72 26.47 -21.66 13.09
N LYS A 73 25.68 -22.31 13.97
CA LYS A 73 26.21 -22.92 15.21
C LYS A 73 27.31 -23.95 14.92
N LYS A 74 27.12 -24.78 13.88
CA LYS A 74 28.11 -25.79 13.47
C LYS A 74 29.42 -25.20 12.96
N TYR A 75 29.39 -24.04 12.30
CA TYR A 75 30.56 -23.37 11.73
C TYR A 75 30.91 -22.05 12.45
N GLN A 76 30.63 -21.96 13.75
CA GLN A 76 30.94 -20.78 14.57
C GLN A 76 32.44 -20.45 14.64
N ASP A 77 33.31 -21.42 14.33
CA ASP A 77 34.76 -21.23 14.28
C ASP A 77 35.20 -20.26 13.17
N VAL A 78 34.35 -20.06 12.14
CA VAL A 78 34.57 -19.02 11.13
C VAL A 78 34.60 -17.61 11.76
N ALA A 79 33.86 -17.37 12.84
CA ALA A 79 33.84 -16.08 13.54
C ALA A 79 35.14 -15.78 14.31
N LEU A 80 36.02 -16.77 14.47
CA LEU A 80 37.34 -16.59 15.09
C LEU A 80 38.37 -16.04 14.11
N GLU A 81 38.16 -16.26 12.80
CA GLU A 81 39.05 -15.77 11.74
C GLU A 81 38.79 -14.29 11.48
N ARG A 82 39.82 -13.44 11.68
CA ARG A 82 39.65 -11.99 11.70
C ARG A 82 39.14 -11.44 10.37
N THR A 83 39.60 -12.01 9.26
CA THR A 83 39.22 -11.58 7.90
C THR A 83 37.79 -11.99 7.52
N LEU A 84 37.27 -13.07 8.11
CA LEU A 84 35.94 -13.62 7.80
C LEU A 84 34.86 -13.21 8.80
N LYS A 85 35.26 -12.73 9.99
CA LYS A 85 34.35 -12.43 11.10
C LYS A 85 33.22 -11.46 10.75
N SER A 86 33.53 -10.38 10.01
CA SER A 86 32.51 -9.42 9.56
C SER A 86 31.47 -10.07 8.65
N THR A 87 31.94 -10.82 7.64
CA THR A 87 31.09 -11.57 6.70
C THR A 87 30.25 -12.60 7.42
N TYR A 88 30.82 -13.34 8.37
CA TYR A 88 30.08 -14.30 9.19
C TYR A 88 28.91 -13.64 9.92
N TYR A 89 29.16 -12.55 10.65
CA TYR A 89 28.09 -11.84 11.38
C TYR A 89 27.06 -11.23 10.44
N TYR A 90 27.47 -10.61 9.34
CA TYR A 90 26.55 -10.10 8.33
C TYR A 90 25.61 -11.21 7.80
N GLN A 91 26.16 -12.36 7.43
CA GLN A 91 25.36 -13.48 6.91
C GLN A 91 24.44 -14.08 7.99
N GLN A 92 24.91 -14.17 9.23
CA GLN A 92 24.10 -14.64 10.35
C GLN A 92 22.93 -13.69 10.62
N GLY A 93 23.19 -12.38 10.66
CA GLY A 93 22.18 -11.35 10.83
C GLY A 93 21.15 -11.35 9.70
N ARG A 94 21.59 -11.54 8.45
CA ARG A 94 20.69 -11.75 7.29
C ARG A 94 19.75 -12.92 7.50
N ALA A 95 20.25 -14.07 7.95
CA ALA A 95 19.44 -15.26 8.18
C ALA A 95 18.37 -15.02 9.24
N LEU A 96 18.75 -14.35 10.34
CA LEU A 96 17.84 -14.02 11.45
C LEU A 96 16.78 -12.98 11.07
N ASN A 97 17.06 -12.11 10.09
CA ASN A 97 16.13 -11.09 9.61
C ASN A 97 15.16 -11.58 8.50
N VAL A 98 15.19 -12.86 8.13
CA VAL A 98 14.33 -13.39 7.04
C VAL A 98 12.85 -13.41 7.40
N LEU A 99 12.48 -13.65 8.66
CA LEU A 99 11.09 -13.58 9.12
C LEU A 99 10.66 -12.13 9.32
N ASP A 100 9.36 -11.83 9.25
CA ASP A 100 8.87 -10.45 9.34
C ASP A 100 8.88 -9.92 10.79
N ASP A 101 8.92 -10.82 11.79
CA ASP A 101 9.08 -10.50 13.20
C ASP A 101 10.47 -9.91 13.53
N TYR A 102 10.49 -9.02 14.53
CA TYR A 102 11.74 -8.46 15.07
C TYR A 102 12.59 -9.53 15.78
N SER A 103 13.90 -9.55 15.47
CA SER A 103 14.89 -10.39 16.14
C SER A 103 15.94 -9.52 16.86
N PRO A 104 16.01 -9.54 18.20
CA PRO A 104 17.05 -8.82 18.94
C PRO A 104 18.46 -9.38 18.67
N ASP A 105 18.56 -10.69 18.42
CA ASP A 105 19.83 -11.32 18.04
C ASP A 105 20.34 -10.77 16.70
N ALA A 106 19.45 -10.56 15.72
CA ALA A 106 19.82 -9.95 14.44
C ALA A 106 20.38 -8.53 14.63
N LEU A 107 19.75 -7.75 15.52
CA LEU A 107 20.19 -6.38 15.83
C LEU A 107 21.62 -6.37 16.40
N GLU A 108 21.89 -7.20 17.41
CA GLU A 108 23.21 -7.29 18.03
C GLU A 108 24.28 -7.74 17.01
N ILE A 109 24.00 -8.81 16.28
CA ILE A 109 24.93 -9.41 15.33
C ILE A 109 25.24 -8.45 14.17
N LEU A 110 24.24 -7.79 13.58
CA LEU A 110 24.45 -6.83 12.49
C LEU A 110 25.20 -5.59 12.97
N THR A 111 24.96 -5.15 14.20
CA THR A 111 25.73 -4.07 14.83
C THR A 111 27.21 -4.43 14.96
N GLN A 112 27.53 -5.70 15.27
CA GLN A 112 28.91 -6.17 15.28
C GLN A 112 29.50 -6.23 13.86
N ALA A 113 28.72 -6.65 12.86
CA ALA A 113 29.16 -6.70 11.46
C ALA A 113 29.59 -5.31 10.95
N ILE A 114 28.76 -4.27 11.13
CA ILE A 114 29.09 -2.91 10.67
C ILE A 114 30.25 -2.27 11.44
N LYS A 115 30.50 -2.66 12.70
CA LYS A 115 31.68 -2.21 13.46
C LYS A 115 32.98 -2.80 12.89
N LEU A 116 32.91 -4.01 12.35
CA LEU A 116 34.06 -4.68 11.74
C LEU A 116 34.27 -4.25 10.28
N ASP A 117 33.19 -3.99 9.55
CA ASP A 117 33.22 -3.44 8.19
C ASP A 117 32.14 -2.37 7.99
N ALA A 118 32.52 -1.12 8.25
CA ALA A 118 31.62 0.03 8.09
C ALA A 118 31.27 0.35 6.63
N LYS A 119 31.95 -0.26 5.65
CA LYS A 119 31.70 -0.05 4.20
C LYS A 119 30.74 -1.07 3.61
N ASN A 120 30.30 -2.06 4.39
CA ASN A 120 29.31 -3.03 3.92
C ASN A 120 27.90 -2.40 3.90
N TYR A 121 27.55 -1.79 2.76
CA TYR A 121 26.24 -1.14 2.58
C TYR A 121 25.07 -2.13 2.68
N ASP A 122 25.26 -3.40 2.32
CA ASP A 122 24.22 -4.42 2.47
C ASP A 122 23.96 -4.73 3.95
N ALA A 123 25.00 -4.74 4.80
CA ALA A 123 24.84 -4.90 6.26
C ALA A 123 24.06 -3.72 6.88
N TRP A 124 24.35 -2.49 6.43
CA TRP A 124 23.57 -1.31 6.82
C TRP A 124 22.10 -1.42 6.42
N ASN A 125 21.82 -1.89 5.20
CA ASN A 125 20.43 -2.12 4.76
C ASN A 125 19.70 -3.13 5.64
N VAL A 126 20.30 -4.29 5.89
CA VAL A 126 19.67 -5.33 6.72
C VAL A 126 19.49 -4.84 8.16
N LEU A 127 20.46 -4.09 8.70
CA LEU A 127 20.34 -3.47 10.02
C LEU A 127 19.17 -2.46 10.08
N GLY A 128 19.01 -1.65 9.03
CA GLY A 128 17.88 -0.72 8.91
C GLY A 128 16.52 -1.44 8.90
N GLU A 129 16.43 -2.60 8.24
CA GLU A 129 15.22 -3.43 8.28
C GLU A 129 14.93 -3.97 9.69
N VAL A 130 15.97 -4.38 10.42
CA VAL A 130 15.82 -4.83 11.82
C VAL A 130 15.36 -3.70 12.73
N TYR A 131 15.94 -2.50 12.62
CA TYR A 131 15.48 -1.32 13.36
C TYR A 131 14.04 -0.96 13.03
N TRP A 132 13.66 -1.04 11.76
CA TRP A 132 12.28 -0.80 11.34
C TRP A 132 11.32 -1.81 11.97
N LYS A 133 11.65 -3.10 11.98
CA LYS A 133 10.85 -4.13 12.70
C LYS A 133 10.76 -3.88 14.20
N ASN A 134 11.77 -3.23 14.79
CA ASN A 134 11.78 -2.79 16.18
C ASN A 134 11.00 -1.46 16.42
N ASN A 135 10.38 -0.89 15.38
CA ASN A 135 9.77 0.45 15.39
C ASN A 135 10.74 1.59 15.72
N ASP A 136 12.05 1.37 15.59
CA ASP A 136 13.06 2.41 15.70
C ASP A 136 13.27 3.07 14.34
N TYR A 137 12.34 3.96 14.00
CA TYR A 137 12.30 4.56 12.68
C TYR A 137 13.50 5.47 12.40
N ILE A 138 14.07 6.11 13.42
CA ILE A 138 15.17 7.05 13.25
C ILE A 138 16.45 6.29 12.92
N ASP A 139 16.77 5.25 13.68
CA ASP A 139 17.95 4.42 13.40
C ASP A 139 17.77 3.65 12.09
N ALA A 140 16.55 3.23 11.74
CA ALA A 140 16.26 2.65 10.43
C ALA A 140 16.58 3.60 9.27
N ILE A 141 16.10 4.86 9.34
CA ILE A 141 16.39 5.90 8.32
C ILE A 141 17.90 6.12 8.22
N SER A 142 18.57 6.30 9.36
CA SER A 142 20.02 6.51 9.41
C SER A 142 20.78 5.38 8.72
N CYS A 143 20.41 4.13 8.99
CA CYS A 143 21.00 2.96 8.35
C CYS A 143 20.79 2.93 6.83
N PHE A 144 19.57 3.20 6.36
CA PHE A 144 19.28 3.22 4.93
C PHE A 144 19.95 4.40 4.20
N GLU A 145 20.01 5.58 4.82
CA GLU A 145 20.73 6.73 4.28
C GLU A 145 22.23 6.44 4.21
N LYS A 146 22.82 5.82 5.24
CA LYS A 146 24.23 5.42 5.25
C LYS A 146 24.54 4.38 4.17
N ALA A 147 23.70 3.36 4.02
CA ALA A 147 23.85 2.38 2.95
C ALA A 147 23.84 3.05 1.57
N ASN A 148 22.88 3.96 1.35
CA ASN A 148 22.73 4.70 0.09
C ASN A 148 23.88 5.70 -0.17
N GLU A 149 24.49 6.27 0.88
CA GLU A 149 25.68 7.13 0.79
C GLU A 149 26.91 6.33 0.37
N ILE A 150 27.13 5.15 0.97
CA ILE A 150 28.25 4.27 0.64
C ILE A 150 28.11 3.78 -0.81
N LYS A 151 26.91 3.34 -1.19
CA LYS A 151 26.59 2.91 -2.55
C LYS A 151 25.11 3.13 -2.83
N LYS A 152 24.81 3.91 -3.86
CA LYS A 152 23.45 4.05 -4.38
C LYS A 152 22.88 2.68 -4.74
N ASN A 153 21.76 2.32 -4.12
CA ASN A 153 21.12 1.01 -4.29
C ASN A 153 19.61 1.12 -4.15
N LYS A 154 18.87 0.24 -4.84
CA LYS A 154 17.41 0.28 -4.89
C LYS A 154 16.77 -0.15 -3.58
N GLU A 155 17.40 -1.05 -2.82
CA GLU A 155 16.94 -1.53 -1.51
C GLU A 155 16.76 -0.38 -0.51
N SER A 156 17.80 0.43 -0.29
CA SER A 156 17.73 1.58 0.63
C SER A 156 16.66 2.58 0.19
N LEU A 157 16.62 2.93 -1.10
CA LEU A 157 15.70 3.92 -1.64
C LEU A 157 14.24 3.46 -1.52
N ARG A 158 13.98 2.17 -1.80
CA ARG A 158 12.67 1.55 -1.58
C ARG A 158 12.25 1.61 -0.11
N ASN A 159 13.16 1.26 0.80
CA ASN A 159 12.88 1.27 2.24
C ASN A 159 12.65 2.70 2.78
N LEU A 160 13.46 3.67 2.36
CA LEU A 160 13.24 5.09 2.68
C LEU A 160 11.90 5.58 2.12
N SER A 161 11.56 5.24 0.88
CA SER A 161 10.27 5.58 0.30
C SER A 161 9.10 5.03 1.14
N MET A 162 9.20 3.79 1.62
CA MET A 162 8.17 3.19 2.47
C MET A 162 8.08 3.89 3.83
N LEU A 163 9.21 4.08 4.52
CA LEU A 163 9.27 4.73 5.83
C LEU A 163 8.67 6.13 5.80
N PHE A 164 9.09 6.99 4.87
CA PHE A 164 8.62 8.38 4.82
C PHE A 164 7.10 8.52 4.61
N ARG A 165 6.42 7.49 4.07
CA ARG A 165 4.95 7.46 3.98
C ARG A 165 4.24 6.96 5.23
N GLN A 166 4.95 6.25 6.09
CA GLN A 166 4.39 5.51 7.24
C GLN A 166 4.83 6.06 8.59
N LEU A 167 5.76 7.02 8.62
CA LEU A 167 6.25 7.61 9.86
C LEU A 167 5.11 8.17 10.74
N PRO A 168 5.07 7.80 12.02
CA PRO A 168 4.18 8.41 12.99
C PRO A 168 4.42 9.93 13.08
N GLN A 169 3.34 10.70 13.22
CA GLN A 169 3.41 12.17 13.21
C GLN A 169 4.20 12.73 14.40
N ASP A 170 4.15 12.08 15.56
CA ASP A 170 4.92 12.42 16.76
C ASP A 170 6.43 12.28 16.53
N ILE A 171 6.86 11.19 15.89
CA ILE A 171 8.27 10.99 15.51
C ILE A 171 8.74 12.10 14.57
N CYS A 172 7.89 12.51 13.61
CA CYS A 172 8.21 13.60 12.68
C CYS A 172 8.38 14.94 13.40
N LEU A 173 7.51 15.25 14.38
CA LEU A 173 7.55 16.51 15.13
C LEU A 173 8.76 16.58 16.09
N GLN A 174 9.24 15.45 16.57
CA GLN A 174 10.42 15.37 17.44
C GLN A 174 11.74 15.47 16.65
N ASN A 175 11.73 15.24 15.34
CA ASN A 175 12.93 15.19 14.50
C ASN A 175 12.82 16.08 13.23
N PRO A 176 12.46 17.38 13.37
CA PRO A 176 12.13 18.24 12.23
C PRO A 176 13.32 18.54 11.31
N ASP A 177 14.56 18.43 11.80
CA ASP A 177 15.76 18.71 11.01
C ASP A 177 16.05 17.61 9.97
N SER A 178 15.63 16.37 10.23
CA SER A 178 15.89 15.21 9.36
C SER A 178 14.63 14.73 8.62
N ILE A 179 13.46 14.94 9.23
CA ILE A 179 12.18 14.44 8.74
C ILE A 179 11.22 15.63 8.56
N PRO A 180 10.64 15.84 7.36
CA PRO A 180 9.65 16.87 7.17
C PRO A 180 8.45 16.72 8.12
N ALA A 181 8.13 17.78 8.88
CA ALA A 181 7.01 17.76 9.82
C ALA A 181 5.64 17.66 9.14
N LYS A 182 5.51 18.22 7.92
CA LYS A 182 4.28 18.22 7.14
C LYS A 182 4.15 16.93 6.32
N ASN A 183 2.97 16.31 6.36
CA ASN A 183 2.70 15.04 5.67
C ASN A 183 2.91 15.14 4.15
N SER A 184 2.48 16.23 3.50
CA SER A 184 2.68 16.44 2.06
C SER A 184 4.15 16.38 1.68
N ASP A 185 5.03 16.95 2.49
CA ASP A 185 6.45 17.11 2.17
C ASP A 185 7.17 15.76 2.37
N ARG A 186 6.75 14.98 3.36
CA ARG A 186 7.20 13.59 3.50
C ARG A 186 6.78 12.71 2.34
N VAL A 187 5.54 12.86 1.87
CA VAL A 187 5.03 12.10 0.72
C VAL A 187 5.79 12.46 -0.56
N LEU A 188 6.12 13.74 -0.77
CA LEU A 188 6.97 14.15 -1.89
C LEU A 188 8.38 13.56 -1.78
N LYS A 189 9.02 13.61 -0.60
CA LYS A 189 10.32 12.97 -0.37
C LYS A 189 10.28 11.45 -0.59
N ALA A 190 9.20 10.79 -0.17
CA ALA A 190 9.00 9.37 -0.44
C ALA A 190 8.83 9.05 -1.94
N LEU A 191 8.14 9.93 -2.68
CA LEU A 191 7.98 9.79 -4.11
C LEU A 191 9.31 9.96 -4.85
N GLU A 192 10.16 10.90 -4.43
CA GLU A 192 11.52 11.07 -4.96
C GLU A 192 12.34 9.78 -4.79
N TYR A 193 12.35 9.21 -3.58
CA TYR A 193 13.05 7.93 -3.33
C TYR A 193 12.52 6.77 -4.18
N ALA A 194 11.20 6.67 -4.38
CA ALA A 194 10.61 5.64 -5.25
C ALA A 194 11.06 5.80 -6.71
N GLN A 195 11.12 7.04 -7.20
CA GLN A 195 11.57 7.34 -8.56
C GLN A 195 13.07 7.09 -8.72
N GLU A 196 13.89 7.41 -7.72
CA GLU A 196 15.32 7.10 -7.75
C GLU A 196 15.59 5.60 -7.75
N ALA A 197 14.88 4.82 -6.93
CA ALA A 197 14.97 3.36 -6.95
C ALA A 197 14.68 2.80 -8.34
N LEU A 198 13.63 3.30 -8.99
CA LEU A 198 13.25 2.88 -10.33
C LEU A 198 14.24 3.33 -11.41
N LYS A 199 14.90 4.50 -11.25
CA LYS A 199 15.97 4.93 -12.16
C LYS A 199 17.17 3.99 -12.13
N LEU A 200 17.47 3.38 -10.98
CA LEU A 200 18.56 2.40 -10.86
C LEU A 200 18.23 1.08 -11.56
N ASP A 201 16.96 0.66 -11.53
CA ASP A 201 16.50 -0.55 -12.20
C ASP A 201 15.03 -0.41 -12.66
N PRO A 202 14.80 -0.01 -13.93
CA PRO A 202 13.46 0.15 -14.48
C PRO A 202 12.67 -1.16 -14.62
N THR A 203 13.33 -2.32 -14.44
CA THR A 203 12.72 -3.65 -14.56
C THR A 203 12.29 -4.23 -13.21
N ASP A 204 12.72 -3.64 -12.10
CA ASP A 204 12.41 -4.09 -10.73
C ASP A 204 10.93 -3.93 -10.40
N GLY A 205 10.18 -5.03 -10.36
CA GLY A 205 8.74 -4.98 -10.07
C GLY A 205 8.42 -4.43 -8.68
N THR A 206 9.29 -4.65 -7.70
CA THR A 206 9.12 -4.11 -6.34
C THR A 206 9.21 -2.59 -6.33
N SER A 207 10.17 -1.98 -7.04
CA SER A 207 10.27 -0.53 -7.22
C SER A 207 9.01 0.05 -7.87
N TRP A 208 8.45 -0.62 -8.87
CA TRP A 208 7.17 -0.22 -9.48
C TRP A 208 5.99 -0.26 -8.49
N GLY A 209 5.91 -1.31 -7.66
CA GLY A 209 4.90 -1.42 -6.61
C GLY A 209 5.02 -0.30 -5.57
N ILE A 210 6.25 0.04 -5.18
CA ILE A 210 6.54 1.13 -4.24
C ILE A 210 6.24 2.51 -4.84
N LEU A 211 6.50 2.70 -6.14
CA LEU A 211 6.09 3.90 -6.85
C LEU A 211 4.55 4.04 -6.91
N GLY A 212 3.83 2.93 -7.12
CA GLY A 212 2.38 2.90 -7.03
C GLY A 212 1.87 3.33 -5.65
N ASN A 213 2.49 2.83 -4.58
CA ASN A 213 2.19 3.26 -3.21
C ASN A 213 2.48 4.76 -2.99
N ALA A 214 3.56 5.28 -3.58
CA ALA A 214 3.91 6.70 -3.48
C ALA A 214 2.90 7.60 -4.20
N TYR A 215 2.45 7.24 -5.40
CA TYR A 215 1.38 7.98 -6.08
C TYR A 215 0.05 7.91 -5.34
N LEU A 216 -0.27 6.76 -4.72
CA LEU A 216 -1.45 6.64 -3.89
C LEU A 216 -1.35 7.54 -2.65
N ALA A 217 -0.18 7.69 -2.03
CA ALA A 217 0.03 8.64 -0.93
C ALA A 217 -0.09 10.09 -1.36
N GLU A 218 0.44 10.42 -2.52
CA GLU A 218 0.29 11.74 -3.12
C GLU A 218 -1.20 12.07 -3.35
N TYR A 219 -1.98 11.11 -3.86
CA TYR A 219 -3.42 11.29 -4.02
C TYR A 219 -4.11 11.74 -2.72
N PHE A 220 -3.77 11.12 -1.59
CA PHE A 220 -4.38 11.44 -0.30
C PHE A 220 -3.83 12.68 0.38
N ALA A 221 -2.53 12.98 0.18
CA ALA A 221 -1.88 14.13 0.79
C ALA A 221 -2.24 15.47 0.12
N PHE A 222 -2.80 15.43 -1.09
CA PHE A 222 -3.16 16.60 -1.89
C PHE A 222 -4.65 16.57 -2.30
N ASP A 223 -5.01 17.22 -3.40
CA ASP A 223 -6.39 17.46 -3.82
C ASP A 223 -7.13 16.23 -4.39
N GLN A 224 -6.66 15.01 -4.14
CA GLN A 224 -7.31 13.77 -4.58
C GLN A 224 -7.59 13.74 -6.10
N ASN A 225 -6.61 14.19 -6.88
CA ASN A 225 -6.69 14.24 -8.34
C ASN A 225 -6.69 12.84 -8.95
N THR A 226 -7.71 12.53 -9.77
CA THR A 226 -7.84 11.24 -10.47
C THR A 226 -6.67 10.89 -11.40
N ALA A 227 -5.89 11.88 -11.85
CA ALA A 227 -4.65 11.63 -12.58
C ALA A 227 -3.60 10.88 -11.74
N LEU A 228 -3.54 11.13 -10.42
CA LEU A 228 -2.64 10.42 -9.51
C LEU A 228 -3.07 8.96 -9.32
N LEU A 229 -4.37 8.69 -9.24
CA LEU A 229 -4.91 7.32 -9.23
C LEU A 229 -4.50 6.58 -10.51
N ARG A 230 -4.66 7.20 -11.69
CA ARG A 230 -4.23 6.59 -12.95
C ARG A 230 -2.73 6.24 -12.98
N ARG A 231 -1.88 7.13 -12.42
CA ARG A 231 -0.43 6.86 -12.28
C ARG A 231 -0.16 5.70 -11.33
N ALA A 232 -0.84 5.65 -10.19
CA ALA A 232 -0.73 4.55 -9.23
C ALA A 232 -1.11 3.21 -9.86
N LEU A 233 -2.28 3.14 -10.52
CA LEU A 233 -2.76 1.94 -11.22
C LEU A 233 -1.78 1.48 -12.32
N SER A 234 -1.23 2.42 -13.10
CA SER A 234 -0.21 2.11 -14.11
C SER A 234 1.06 1.51 -13.50
N ALA A 235 1.53 2.06 -12.37
CA ALA A 235 2.71 1.56 -11.67
C ALA A 235 2.49 0.15 -11.10
N TYR A 236 1.32 -0.11 -10.49
CA TYR A 236 0.97 -1.46 -10.04
C TYR A 236 0.90 -2.46 -11.20
N ASN A 237 0.30 -2.08 -12.33
CA ASN A 237 0.24 -2.94 -13.52
C ASN A 237 1.63 -3.31 -14.05
N GLN A 238 2.58 -2.38 -13.96
CA GLN A 238 3.97 -2.65 -14.32
C GLN A 238 4.67 -3.57 -13.30
N SER A 239 4.35 -3.44 -12.00
CA SER A 239 4.86 -4.32 -10.94
C SER A 239 4.53 -5.81 -11.19
N TYR A 240 3.32 -6.13 -11.65
CA TYR A 240 2.91 -7.52 -11.90
C TYR A 240 3.62 -8.21 -13.08
N LYS A 241 4.40 -7.47 -13.89
CA LYS A 241 5.20 -8.07 -14.97
C LYS A 241 6.43 -8.81 -14.43
N ASP A 242 6.83 -8.50 -13.21
CA ASP A 242 7.94 -9.14 -12.52
C ASP A 242 7.49 -10.49 -11.90
N PRO A 243 8.28 -11.57 -12.07
CA PRO A 243 7.90 -12.91 -11.62
C PRO A 243 7.76 -13.03 -10.10
N VAL A 244 8.44 -12.19 -9.33
CA VAL A 244 8.39 -12.16 -7.86
C VAL A 244 7.36 -11.16 -7.39
N ALA A 245 7.43 -9.91 -7.87
CA ALA A 245 6.60 -8.83 -7.34
C ALA A 245 5.10 -9.06 -7.59
N LYS A 246 4.74 -9.88 -8.60
CA LYS A 246 3.35 -10.26 -8.86
C LYS A 246 2.65 -11.00 -7.70
N PHE A 247 3.43 -11.53 -6.75
CA PHE A 247 2.94 -12.20 -5.55
C PHE A 247 3.04 -11.34 -4.27
N CYS A 248 3.38 -10.06 -4.40
CA CYS A 248 3.41 -9.15 -3.25
C CYS A 248 1.96 -8.84 -2.80
N SER A 249 1.58 -9.37 -1.64
CA SER A 249 0.24 -9.21 -1.06
C SER A 249 -0.09 -7.76 -0.73
N THR A 250 0.85 -7.01 -0.14
CA THR A 250 0.66 -5.59 0.21
C THR A 250 0.50 -4.69 -1.01
N THR A 251 1.30 -4.89 -2.07
CA THR A 251 1.10 -4.21 -3.36
C THR A 251 -0.26 -4.54 -3.95
N THR A 252 -0.69 -5.79 -3.86
CA THR A 252 -2.00 -6.23 -4.37
C THR A 252 -3.16 -5.61 -3.60
N PHE A 253 -3.06 -5.53 -2.27
CA PHE A 253 -4.02 -4.82 -1.43
C PHE A 253 -4.08 -3.32 -1.74
N ASN A 254 -2.93 -2.64 -1.81
CA ASN A 254 -2.88 -1.21 -2.10
C ASN A 254 -3.38 -0.89 -3.52
N HIS A 255 -3.18 -1.79 -4.48
CA HIS A 255 -3.81 -1.69 -5.81
C HIS A 255 -5.34 -1.77 -5.70
N ALA A 256 -5.88 -2.69 -4.90
CA ALA A 256 -7.31 -2.75 -4.65
C ALA A 256 -7.85 -1.44 -4.07
N MET A 257 -7.09 -0.79 -3.18
CA MET A 257 -7.46 0.52 -2.64
C MET A 257 -7.51 1.57 -3.75
N ALA A 258 -6.47 1.69 -4.59
CA ALA A 258 -6.47 2.62 -5.71
C ALA A 258 -7.66 2.38 -6.68
N LEU A 259 -8.02 1.13 -6.95
CA LEU A 259 -9.18 0.75 -7.77
C LEU A 259 -10.50 1.17 -7.10
N LYS A 260 -10.65 0.93 -5.79
CA LYS A 260 -11.82 1.37 -5.00
C LYS A 260 -12.00 2.89 -5.09
N TYR A 261 -10.92 3.66 -4.91
CA TYR A 261 -10.97 5.13 -4.99
C TYR A 261 -11.16 5.64 -6.43
N SER A 262 -10.85 4.80 -7.44
CA SER A 262 -11.19 5.03 -8.85
C SER A 262 -12.60 4.55 -9.22
N GLU A 263 -13.36 4.01 -8.24
CA GLU A 263 -14.70 3.43 -8.42
C GLU A 263 -14.75 2.22 -9.38
N GLU A 264 -13.63 1.50 -9.52
CA GLU A 264 -13.49 0.26 -10.29
C GLU A 264 -13.68 -0.96 -9.37
N TYR A 265 -14.93 -1.19 -8.96
CA TYR A 265 -15.25 -2.08 -7.84
C TYR A 265 -15.03 -3.57 -8.12
N THR A 266 -15.21 -4.03 -9.35
CA THR A 266 -15.04 -5.45 -9.71
C THR A 266 -13.57 -5.85 -9.55
N GLU A 267 -12.69 -5.04 -10.10
CA GLU A 267 -11.25 -5.20 -10.08
C GLU A 267 -10.72 -5.01 -8.65
N ALA A 268 -11.26 -4.06 -7.89
CA ALA A 268 -10.92 -3.86 -6.49
C ALA A 268 -11.23 -5.12 -5.65
N VAL A 269 -12.42 -5.71 -5.82
CA VAL A 269 -12.79 -6.97 -5.16
C VAL A 269 -11.85 -8.10 -5.56
N PHE A 270 -11.58 -8.26 -6.85
CA PHE A 270 -10.65 -9.28 -7.35
C PHE A 270 -9.25 -9.14 -6.73
N LYS A 271 -8.73 -7.92 -6.61
CA LYS A 271 -7.42 -7.67 -5.99
C LYS A 271 -7.43 -7.91 -4.48
N LEU A 272 -8.51 -7.59 -3.76
CA LEU A 272 -8.65 -7.95 -2.35
C LEU A 272 -8.68 -9.46 -2.14
N GLU A 273 -9.46 -10.19 -2.94
CA GLU A 273 -9.50 -11.66 -2.90
C GLU A 273 -8.11 -12.24 -3.17
N ARG A 274 -7.40 -11.71 -4.18
CA ARG A 274 -6.02 -12.10 -4.48
C ARG A 274 -5.05 -11.83 -3.33
N ALA A 275 -5.17 -10.70 -2.64
CA ALA A 275 -4.32 -10.40 -1.48
C ALA A 275 -4.57 -11.39 -0.32
N ILE A 276 -5.83 -11.79 -0.10
CA ILE A 276 -6.22 -12.79 0.91
C ILE A 276 -5.73 -14.19 0.51
N GLU A 277 -5.75 -14.56 -0.77
CA GLU A 277 -5.15 -15.83 -1.23
C GLU A 277 -3.64 -15.89 -0.97
N LEU A 278 -2.94 -14.77 -1.13
CA LEU A 278 -1.50 -14.66 -0.88
C LEU A 278 -1.18 -14.71 0.61
N GLU A 279 -2.03 -14.12 1.45
CA GLU A 279 -1.87 -14.08 2.91
C GLU A 279 -3.19 -14.45 3.61
N PRO A 280 -3.51 -15.76 3.74
CA PRO A 280 -4.80 -16.23 4.26
C PRO A 280 -5.07 -15.88 5.72
N THR A 281 -4.06 -15.46 6.48
CA THR A 281 -4.16 -15.03 7.88
C THR A 281 -4.35 -13.51 8.03
N TRP A 282 -4.47 -12.78 6.91
CA TRP A 282 -4.60 -11.34 6.94
C TRP A 282 -6.06 -10.88 7.14
N GLU A 283 -6.42 -10.66 8.40
CA GLU A 283 -7.81 -10.46 8.80
C GLU A 283 -8.35 -9.09 8.38
N SER A 284 -7.53 -8.04 8.46
CA SER A 284 -7.90 -6.71 7.97
C SER A 284 -8.21 -6.69 6.47
N ALA A 285 -7.55 -7.54 5.66
CA ALA A 285 -7.87 -7.64 4.24
C ALA A 285 -9.25 -8.28 3.99
N LYS A 286 -9.62 -9.28 4.80
CA LYS A 286 -10.97 -9.89 4.77
C LYS A 286 -12.04 -8.88 5.19
N ASP A 287 -11.77 -8.09 6.23
CA ASP A 287 -12.69 -7.05 6.71
C ASP A 287 -12.90 -5.94 5.66
N GLU A 288 -11.84 -5.54 4.96
CA GLU A 288 -11.93 -4.58 3.87
C GLU A 288 -12.71 -5.13 2.68
N LEU A 289 -12.53 -6.41 2.31
CA LEU A 289 -13.33 -7.08 1.28
C LEU A 289 -14.83 -7.08 1.65
N ASN A 290 -15.15 -7.47 2.88
CA ASN A 290 -16.53 -7.49 3.37
C ASN A 290 -17.14 -6.08 3.39
N SER A 291 -16.36 -5.08 3.79
CA SER A 291 -16.77 -3.67 3.80
C SER A 291 -17.05 -3.16 2.39
N LEU A 292 -16.20 -3.50 1.42
CA LEU A 292 -16.40 -3.15 0.01
C LEU A 292 -17.66 -3.78 -0.58
N LEU A 293 -17.88 -5.08 -0.35
CA LEU A 293 -19.07 -5.78 -0.85
C LEU A 293 -20.35 -5.18 -0.26
N ARG A 294 -20.36 -4.89 1.05
CA ARG A 294 -21.49 -4.22 1.71
C ARG A 294 -21.71 -2.81 1.17
N TYR A 295 -20.64 -2.04 0.99
CA TYR A 295 -20.71 -0.69 0.44
C TYR A 295 -21.35 -0.67 -0.95
N VAL A 296 -20.86 -1.52 -1.88
CA VAL A 296 -21.40 -1.59 -3.24
C VAL A 296 -22.87 -2.05 -3.25
N SER A 297 -23.25 -2.99 -2.37
CA SER A 297 -24.65 -3.37 -2.17
C SER A 297 -25.50 -2.20 -1.68
N ASN A 298 -24.99 -1.38 -0.76
CA ASN A 298 -25.69 -0.21 -0.25
C ASN A 298 -25.87 0.87 -1.33
N LEU A 299 -24.88 1.06 -2.22
CA LEU A 299 -25.01 1.97 -3.38
C LEU A 299 -26.21 1.56 -4.25
N GLN A 300 -26.31 0.28 -4.60
CA GLN A 300 -27.42 -0.25 -5.39
C GLN A 300 -28.76 -0.05 -4.67
N ASP A 301 -28.83 -0.34 -3.37
CA ASP A 301 -30.04 -0.19 -2.57
C ASP A 301 -30.48 1.27 -2.50
N LEU A 302 -29.55 2.21 -2.27
CA LEU A 302 -29.84 3.64 -2.22
C LEU A 302 -30.37 4.14 -3.56
N TYR A 303 -29.73 3.74 -4.66
CA TYR A 303 -30.14 4.08 -6.02
C TYR A 303 -31.54 3.53 -6.35
N THR A 304 -31.77 2.24 -6.06
CA THR A 304 -33.01 1.53 -6.42
C THR A 304 -34.20 1.98 -5.58
N PHE A 305 -33.99 2.11 -4.27
CA PHE A 305 -35.07 2.37 -3.32
C PHE A 305 -35.17 3.82 -2.86
N LYS A 306 -34.36 4.74 -3.40
CA LYS A 306 -34.39 6.18 -3.09
C LYS A 306 -34.32 6.43 -1.57
N GLY A 307 -33.39 5.75 -0.91
CA GLY A 307 -33.22 5.79 0.55
C GLY A 307 -34.44 5.29 1.35
N ARG A 308 -35.35 4.55 0.69
CA ARG A 308 -36.62 4.03 1.23
C ARG A 308 -37.53 5.14 1.76
N VAL A 309 -37.42 6.35 1.20
CA VAL A 309 -38.32 7.46 1.52
C VAL A 309 -39.73 7.14 1.00
N ARG A 310 -40.75 7.25 1.85
CA ARG A 310 -42.15 7.00 1.47
C ARG A 310 -42.57 7.94 0.33
N GLN A 311 -43.25 7.41 -0.70
CA GLN A 311 -43.63 8.16 -1.91
C GLN A 311 -44.31 9.50 -1.63
N LYS A 312 -45.31 9.55 -0.72
CA LYS A 312 -46.00 10.80 -0.35
C LYS A 312 -45.06 11.85 0.24
N ARG A 313 -44.09 11.42 1.05
CA ARG A 313 -43.09 12.30 1.66
C ARG A 313 -42.11 12.81 0.61
N LEU A 314 -41.65 11.93 -0.28
CA LEU A 314 -40.76 12.28 -1.38
C LEU A 314 -41.39 13.35 -2.28
N GLN A 315 -42.65 13.16 -2.68
CA GLN A 315 -43.37 14.15 -3.49
C GLN A 315 -43.55 15.49 -2.78
N ALA A 316 -43.82 15.50 -1.48
CA ALA A 316 -43.88 16.73 -0.69
C ALA A 316 -42.53 17.46 -0.65
N GLN A 317 -41.42 16.71 -0.47
CA GLN A 317 -40.06 17.26 -0.48
C GLN A 317 -39.68 17.82 -1.85
N ILE A 318 -39.98 17.12 -2.95
CA ILE A 318 -39.71 17.60 -4.31
C ILE A 318 -40.48 18.90 -4.57
N LYS A 319 -41.76 18.96 -4.23
CA LYS A 319 -42.60 20.16 -4.41
C LYS A 319 -42.14 21.37 -3.59
N SER A 320 -41.41 21.16 -2.50
CA SER A 320 -40.88 22.25 -1.68
C SER A 320 -39.54 22.79 -2.19
N LEU A 321 -38.94 22.21 -3.24
CA LEU A 321 -37.74 22.79 -3.87
C LEU A 321 -38.07 24.16 -4.46
N SER A 322 -37.17 25.11 -4.27
CA SER A 322 -37.32 26.48 -4.76
C SER A 322 -36.04 26.99 -5.41
N ILE A 323 -36.16 28.02 -6.24
CA ILE A 323 -34.99 28.67 -6.87
C ILE A 323 -34.03 29.28 -5.83
N ASN A 324 -34.51 29.57 -4.62
CA ASN A 324 -33.66 30.07 -3.54
C ASN A 324 -32.68 29.01 -3.02
N ASP A 325 -32.99 27.72 -3.18
CA ASP A 325 -32.11 26.63 -2.77
C ASP A 325 -30.84 26.51 -3.64
N LEU A 326 -30.80 27.20 -4.79
CA LEU A 326 -29.60 27.38 -5.61
C LEU A 326 -28.60 28.37 -5.00
N GLY A 327 -28.98 29.11 -3.95
CA GLY A 327 -28.07 30.03 -3.27
C GLY A 327 -27.51 31.09 -4.23
N PRO A 328 -26.19 31.36 -4.21
CA PRO A 328 -25.52 32.26 -5.15
C PRO A 328 -25.72 31.90 -6.63
N LEU A 329 -25.90 30.62 -6.98
CA LEU A 329 -26.02 30.18 -8.37
C LEU A 329 -27.29 30.68 -9.06
N LYS A 330 -28.33 31.06 -8.30
CA LYS A 330 -29.57 31.59 -8.87
C LYS A 330 -29.40 32.93 -9.59
N ASN A 331 -28.37 33.70 -9.23
CA ASN A 331 -28.08 35.00 -9.83
C ASN A 331 -27.09 34.89 -10.99
N ALA A 332 -26.60 33.69 -11.28
CA ALA A 332 -25.62 33.40 -12.30
C ALA A 332 -26.28 32.65 -13.49
N GLU A 333 -27.51 33.04 -13.87
CA GLU A 333 -28.28 32.35 -14.92
C GLU A 333 -27.59 32.36 -16.29
N GLU A 334 -26.75 33.36 -16.56
CA GLU A 334 -25.90 33.42 -17.76
C GLU A 334 -24.72 32.42 -17.71
N GLU A 335 -24.35 31.95 -16.50
CA GLU A 335 -23.24 31.02 -16.26
C GLU A 335 -23.72 29.57 -16.05
N TYR A 336 -24.87 29.37 -15.40
CA TYR A 336 -25.41 28.05 -15.07
C TYR A 336 -26.88 27.90 -15.47
N LYS A 337 -27.15 26.87 -16.28
CA LYS A 337 -28.50 26.41 -16.58
C LYS A 337 -28.95 25.35 -15.57
N LEU A 338 -30.07 25.58 -14.89
CA LEU A 338 -30.73 24.54 -14.11
C LEU A 338 -31.28 23.45 -15.04
N ILE A 339 -30.88 22.20 -14.82
CA ILE A 339 -31.34 21.03 -15.59
C ILE A 339 -31.85 19.93 -14.65
N SER A 340 -32.74 19.08 -15.17
CA SER A 340 -33.18 17.89 -14.44
C SER A 340 -32.08 16.84 -14.38
N LEU A 341 -32.10 16.00 -13.33
CA LEU A 341 -31.30 14.78 -13.25
C LEU A 341 -31.54 13.83 -14.44
N ALA A 342 -32.75 13.85 -15.02
CA ALA A 342 -33.06 13.08 -16.23
C ALA A 342 -32.32 13.56 -17.48
N ASP A 343 -31.96 14.84 -17.52
CA ASP A 343 -31.33 15.48 -18.68
C ASP A 343 -29.80 15.43 -18.63
N LEU A 344 -29.21 14.94 -17.54
CA LEU A 344 -27.76 14.75 -17.42
C LEU A 344 -27.26 13.76 -18.47
N LYS A 345 -26.21 14.17 -19.18
CA LYS A 345 -25.49 13.32 -20.14
C LYS A 345 -24.29 12.68 -19.47
N VAL A 346 -23.96 11.44 -19.85
CA VAL A 346 -22.73 10.77 -19.41
C VAL A 346 -21.52 11.62 -19.84
N GLY A 347 -20.59 11.84 -18.91
CA GLY A 347 -19.48 12.77 -19.05
C GLY A 347 -19.75 14.12 -18.37
N GLU A 348 -18.94 15.11 -18.73
CA GLU A 348 -18.96 16.45 -18.14
C GLU A 348 -20.16 17.27 -18.63
N ASN A 349 -20.99 17.78 -17.71
CA ASN A 349 -22.10 18.68 -18.02
C ASN A 349 -21.74 20.11 -17.62
N LYS A 350 -20.99 20.81 -18.49
CA LYS A 350 -20.51 22.18 -18.26
C LYS A 350 -21.67 23.19 -18.20
N ASN A 351 -21.49 24.25 -17.41
CA ASN A 351 -22.39 25.39 -17.29
C ASN A 351 -23.82 24.95 -16.92
N CYS A 352 -23.92 23.87 -16.15
CA CYS A 352 -25.19 23.30 -15.70
C CYS A 352 -25.17 23.16 -14.19
N VAL A 353 -26.34 23.30 -13.57
CA VAL A 353 -26.56 23.01 -12.15
C VAL A 353 -27.72 22.04 -12.03
N VAL A 354 -27.60 21.07 -11.13
CA VAL A 354 -28.71 20.21 -10.73
C VAL A 354 -29.13 20.56 -9.32
N LEU A 355 -30.43 20.48 -9.05
CA LEU A 355 -31.02 20.73 -7.73
C LEU A 355 -31.98 19.59 -7.40
N GLY A 356 -31.82 19.01 -6.22
CA GLY A 356 -32.71 17.94 -5.77
C GLY A 356 -32.76 17.77 -4.26
N ARG A 357 -33.50 16.76 -3.81
CA ARG A 357 -33.68 16.41 -2.41
C ARG A 357 -32.80 15.23 -2.02
N LEU A 358 -32.09 15.40 -0.91
CA LEU A 358 -31.30 14.35 -0.30
C LEU A 358 -32.22 13.24 0.24
N VAL A 359 -32.12 12.03 -0.31
CA VAL A 359 -32.98 10.89 0.08
C VAL A 359 -32.28 9.83 0.94
N GLY A 360 -30.95 9.82 0.96
CA GLY A 360 -30.17 8.88 1.78
C GLY A 360 -28.67 9.14 1.66
N THR A 361 -27.91 8.62 2.62
CA THR A 361 -26.46 8.75 2.69
C THR A 361 -25.81 7.41 2.98
N ILE A 362 -24.57 7.23 2.50
CA ILE A 362 -23.73 6.07 2.75
C ILE A 362 -22.33 6.58 3.13
N PHE A 363 -21.75 5.95 4.15
CA PHE A 363 -20.38 6.16 4.55
C PHE A 363 -19.59 4.87 4.31
N TYR A 364 -18.35 5.00 3.84
CA TYR A 364 -17.39 3.89 3.79
C TYR A 364 -16.51 3.96 5.04
N ASN A 365 -16.59 2.95 5.92
CA ASN A 365 -15.84 2.86 7.19
C ASN A 365 -15.70 4.23 7.89
N ASP A 366 -14.55 4.89 7.72
CA ASP A 366 -14.15 6.16 8.31
C ASP A 366 -14.50 7.46 7.54
N ALA A 367 -15.44 7.38 6.59
CA ALA A 367 -16.23 8.48 5.99
C ALA A 367 -15.89 8.95 4.57
N VAL A 368 -14.88 8.40 3.87
CA VAL A 368 -14.61 8.80 2.47
C VAL A 368 -14.53 7.58 1.52
N PRO A 369 -15.27 7.60 0.40
CA PRO A 369 -16.15 8.70 -0.03
C PRO A 369 -17.42 8.82 0.80
N PHE A 370 -17.91 10.06 0.93
CA PHE A 370 -19.27 10.33 1.40
C PHE A 370 -20.20 10.22 0.20
N VAL A 371 -21.16 9.31 0.25
CA VAL A 371 -22.12 9.14 -0.85
C VAL A 371 -23.50 9.59 -0.41
N PHE A 372 -24.20 10.29 -1.30
CA PHE A 372 -25.60 10.58 -1.11
C PHE A 372 -26.44 10.36 -2.36
N GLY A 373 -27.73 10.07 -2.15
CA GLY A 373 -28.72 9.96 -3.21
C GLY A 373 -29.51 11.25 -3.35
N LEU A 374 -29.63 11.75 -4.58
CA LEU A 374 -30.41 12.94 -4.91
C LEU A 374 -31.59 12.56 -5.80
N VAL A 375 -32.75 13.16 -5.55
CA VAL A 375 -33.96 13.01 -6.37
C VAL A 375 -34.56 14.38 -6.69
N ASP A 376 -34.95 14.60 -7.94
CA ASP A 376 -35.60 15.82 -8.40
C ASP A 376 -37.03 15.55 -8.91
N ALA A 377 -37.62 16.49 -9.65
CA ALA A 377 -38.96 16.36 -10.22
C ALA A 377 -39.15 15.20 -11.21
N SER A 378 -38.06 14.66 -11.78
CA SER A 378 -38.12 13.46 -12.63
C SER A 378 -38.35 12.17 -11.84
N GLU A 379 -38.29 12.24 -10.51
CA GLU A 379 -38.26 11.11 -9.58
C GLU A 379 -37.10 10.11 -9.82
N LEU A 380 -36.14 10.41 -10.70
CA LEU A 380 -34.92 9.62 -10.83
C LEU A 380 -34.01 9.83 -9.63
N CYS A 381 -33.33 8.77 -9.20
CA CYS A 381 -32.26 8.88 -8.23
C CYS A 381 -30.92 8.89 -8.95
N VAL A 382 -30.05 9.81 -8.58
CA VAL A 382 -28.63 9.83 -8.98
C VAL A 382 -27.80 9.85 -7.71
N LEU A 383 -26.77 9.00 -7.66
CA LEU A 383 -25.82 8.99 -6.55
C LEU A 383 -24.77 10.09 -6.76
N PHE A 384 -24.25 10.64 -5.68
CA PHE A 384 -23.18 11.63 -5.69
C PHE A 384 -22.10 11.15 -4.74
N THR A 385 -20.91 10.87 -5.28
CA THR A 385 -19.75 10.37 -4.53
C THR A 385 -18.80 11.53 -4.26
N VAL A 386 -18.73 11.97 -3.01
CA VAL A 386 -17.95 13.14 -2.60
C VAL A 386 -16.63 12.71 -1.97
N TYR A 387 -15.54 13.24 -2.52
CA TYR A 387 -14.17 13.11 -2.05
C TYR A 387 -13.72 14.41 -1.37
N ASN A 388 -12.57 14.39 -0.66
CA ASN A 388 -12.01 15.55 0.04
C ASN A 388 -12.96 16.25 1.04
N LEU A 389 -13.95 15.53 1.58
CA LEU A 389 -14.89 16.05 2.57
C LEU A 389 -14.42 15.73 3.99
N ILE A 390 -14.52 16.69 4.92
CA ILE A 390 -14.24 16.42 6.33
C ILE A 390 -15.15 15.34 6.90
N LYS A 391 -14.55 14.44 7.69
CA LYS A 391 -15.26 13.36 8.38
C LYS A 391 -16.48 13.90 9.13
N ASN A 392 -17.59 13.19 9.03
CA ASN A 392 -18.85 13.49 9.73
C ASN A 392 -19.50 14.86 9.38
N LYS A 393 -19.17 15.51 8.26
CA LYS A 393 -19.93 16.68 7.81
C LYS A 393 -21.42 16.33 7.68
N PRO A 394 -22.33 16.97 8.43
CA PRO A 394 -23.74 16.64 8.36
C PRO A 394 -24.36 17.18 7.06
N PHE A 395 -25.12 16.32 6.39
CA PHE A 395 -26.03 16.67 5.30
C PHE A 395 -27.46 16.41 5.78
N PRO A 396 -28.33 17.43 5.83
CA PRO A 396 -29.66 17.30 6.42
C PRO A 396 -30.57 16.44 5.53
N MET A 397 -31.10 15.35 6.08
CA MET A 397 -32.03 14.45 5.36
C MET A 397 -33.25 15.20 4.83
N GLY A 398 -33.53 15.09 3.53
CA GLY A 398 -34.55 15.89 2.84
C GLY A 398 -34.14 17.34 2.52
N GLY A 399 -32.92 17.74 2.85
CA GLY A 399 -32.34 19.02 2.46
C GLY A 399 -32.24 19.15 0.94
N ALA A 400 -32.26 20.39 0.48
CA ALA A 400 -32.02 20.70 -0.92
C ALA A 400 -30.51 20.71 -1.17
N ILE A 401 -30.05 20.01 -2.20
CA ILE A 401 -28.64 19.98 -2.60
C ILE A 401 -28.55 20.46 -4.04
N ALA A 402 -27.70 21.46 -4.27
CA ALA A 402 -27.33 21.90 -5.60
C ALA A 402 -25.87 21.54 -5.92
N VAL A 403 -25.61 21.07 -7.14
CA VAL A 403 -24.27 20.72 -7.62
C VAL A 403 -24.06 21.32 -9.00
N ALA A 404 -23.03 22.13 -9.14
CA ALA A 404 -22.63 22.73 -10.41
C ALA A 404 -21.65 21.83 -11.19
N ASN A 405 -21.70 21.91 -12.52
CA ASN A 405 -20.84 21.18 -13.46
C ASN A 405 -20.74 19.66 -13.19
N PRO A 406 -21.85 18.94 -13.00
CA PRO A 406 -21.80 17.53 -12.64
C PRO A 406 -21.18 16.69 -13.76
N THR A 407 -20.23 15.82 -13.40
CA THR A 407 -19.70 14.79 -14.30
C THR A 407 -20.42 13.48 -14.01
N LEU A 408 -21.34 13.09 -14.90
CA LEU A 408 -22.16 11.90 -14.73
C LEU A 408 -21.43 10.66 -15.27
N GLU A 409 -21.43 9.61 -14.48
CA GLU A 409 -21.01 8.27 -14.90
C GLU A 409 -22.17 7.29 -14.77
N GLU A 410 -22.22 6.32 -15.68
CA GLU A 410 -23.13 5.20 -15.60
C GLU A 410 -22.33 3.95 -15.25
N LYS A 411 -22.52 3.43 -14.02
CA LYS A 411 -21.86 2.22 -13.57
C LYS A 411 -22.73 1.02 -13.95
N LYS A 412 -22.14 0.06 -14.68
CA LYS A 412 -22.71 -1.24 -15.05
C LYS A 412 -21.63 -2.29 -14.91
N PHE A 413 -21.73 -3.13 -13.88
CA PHE A 413 -20.72 -4.14 -13.59
C PHE A 413 -21.34 -5.32 -12.82
N SER A 414 -20.57 -6.37 -12.58
CA SER A 414 -21.01 -7.53 -11.81
C SER A 414 -19.90 -8.02 -10.91
N ILE A 415 -20.24 -8.36 -9.67
CA ILE A 415 -19.33 -8.99 -8.71
C ILE A 415 -19.91 -10.36 -8.38
N LYS A 416 -19.17 -11.42 -8.71
CA LYS A 416 -19.66 -12.81 -8.64
C LYS A 416 -20.95 -12.96 -9.45
N SER A 417 -22.05 -13.37 -8.82
CA SER A 417 -23.35 -13.55 -9.46
C SER A 417 -24.29 -12.33 -9.33
N LYS A 418 -23.85 -11.23 -8.70
CA LYS A 418 -24.67 -10.02 -8.50
C LYS A 418 -24.32 -8.95 -9.52
N SER A 419 -25.33 -8.43 -10.20
CA SER A 419 -25.19 -7.31 -11.13
C SER A 419 -25.55 -5.99 -10.45
N TYR A 420 -24.79 -4.96 -10.77
CA TYR A 420 -24.91 -3.62 -10.24
C TYR A 420 -25.10 -2.63 -11.37
N HIS A 421 -26.09 -1.77 -11.21
CA HIS A 421 -26.39 -0.70 -12.14
C HIS A 421 -26.92 0.54 -11.41
N PHE A 422 -26.18 1.63 -11.53
CA PHE A 422 -26.57 2.95 -11.01
C PHE A 422 -25.88 4.07 -11.79
N LYS A 423 -26.49 5.26 -11.73
CA LYS A 423 -25.87 6.51 -12.20
C LYS A 423 -25.26 7.25 -11.02
N THR A 424 -24.05 7.75 -11.20
CA THR A 424 -23.31 8.47 -10.14
C THR A 424 -22.66 9.73 -10.69
N VAL A 425 -22.47 10.74 -9.83
CA VAL A 425 -21.67 11.93 -10.08
C VAL A 425 -20.52 11.95 -9.10
N ARG A 426 -19.30 11.88 -9.61
CA ARG A 426 -18.09 12.02 -8.80
C ARG A 426 -17.82 13.50 -8.52
N ILE A 427 -17.57 13.84 -7.26
CA ILE A 427 -17.24 15.18 -6.80
C ILE A 427 -15.88 15.15 -6.10
N ASP A 428 -14.82 15.58 -6.80
CA ASP A 428 -13.48 15.72 -6.23
C ASP A 428 -13.34 16.98 -5.36
N ASN A 429 -14.14 18.02 -5.64
CA ASN A 429 -14.15 19.27 -4.90
C ASN A 429 -15.52 19.53 -4.24
N PRO A 430 -15.65 19.31 -2.92
CA PRO A 430 -16.89 19.58 -2.18
C PRO A 430 -17.40 21.02 -2.28
N LEU A 431 -16.55 22.01 -2.59
CA LEU A 431 -16.96 23.41 -2.68
C LEU A 431 -17.94 23.69 -3.84
N MET A 432 -18.14 22.72 -4.74
CA MET A 432 -19.16 22.75 -5.79
C MET A 432 -20.57 22.40 -5.29
N ILE A 433 -20.69 21.99 -4.02
CA ILE A 433 -21.96 21.59 -3.40
C ILE A 433 -22.53 22.77 -2.60
N LEU A 434 -23.82 23.02 -2.79
CA LEU A 434 -24.61 23.89 -1.93
C LEU A 434 -25.66 23.07 -1.19
N ILE A 435 -25.83 23.35 0.09
CA ILE A 435 -26.80 22.69 0.97
C ILE A 435 -27.80 23.75 1.43
N ASN A 436 -29.06 23.61 1.04
CA ASN A 436 -30.13 24.59 1.31
C ASN A 436 -29.73 26.03 0.90
N GLY A 437 -29.05 26.17 -0.24
CA GLY A 437 -28.55 27.45 -0.74
C GLY A 437 -27.25 27.95 -0.09
N GLU A 438 -26.70 27.26 0.90
CA GLU A 438 -25.43 27.62 1.53
C GLU A 438 -24.27 26.83 0.92
N GLN A 439 -23.23 27.54 0.48
CA GLN A 439 -22.03 26.92 -0.07
C GLN A 439 -21.17 26.30 1.03
N LEU A 440 -20.59 25.12 0.77
CA LEU A 440 -19.56 24.57 1.65
C LEU A 440 -18.33 25.49 1.71
N SER A 441 -17.77 25.63 2.91
CA SER A 441 -16.59 26.46 3.14
C SER A 441 -15.30 25.63 3.05
N LYS A 442 -14.14 26.29 2.90
CA LYS A 442 -12.83 25.62 2.94
C LYS A 442 -12.59 24.83 4.23
N ASN A 443 -13.24 25.20 5.34
CA ASN A 443 -13.18 24.48 6.61
C ASN A 443 -13.89 23.11 6.57
N ASN A 444 -14.59 22.80 5.47
CA ASN A 444 -15.25 21.51 5.27
C ASN A 444 -14.44 20.53 4.41
N LEU A 445 -13.23 20.92 3.98
CA LEU A 445 -12.32 20.08 3.23
C LEU A 445 -11.43 19.25 4.17
N SER A 446 -10.97 18.08 3.72
CA SER A 446 -10.05 17.23 4.49
C SER A 446 -9.02 16.55 3.62
N CYS A 447 -7.75 16.80 3.96
CA CYS A 447 -6.65 15.92 3.58
C CYS A 447 -6.80 14.63 4.39
N ILE A 448 -7.23 13.54 3.75
CA ILE A 448 -7.37 12.25 4.42
C ILE A 448 -5.98 11.64 4.51
N HIS A 449 -5.64 11.05 5.66
CA HIS A 449 -4.42 10.26 5.76
C HIS A 449 -4.65 8.89 5.12
N ALA A 450 -3.80 8.53 4.17
CA ALA A 450 -3.80 7.19 3.61
C ALA A 450 -3.35 6.20 4.69
N THR A 451 -4.19 5.21 5.01
CA THR A 451 -3.73 3.99 5.69
C THR A 451 -3.16 3.06 4.63
N PHE A 452 -1.83 2.94 4.61
CA PHE A 452 -1.14 1.98 3.76
C PHE A 452 -1.05 0.65 4.50
N SER A 453 -1.46 -0.44 3.86
CA SER A 453 -1.04 -1.73 4.35
C SER A 453 0.44 -1.93 4.09
N SER A 454 1.14 -2.33 5.13
CA SER A 454 2.52 -2.78 5.20
C SER A 454 2.57 -4.25 5.65
N THR A 455 3.72 -4.89 5.57
CA THR A 455 3.89 -6.25 6.10
C THR A 455 3.58 -6.31 7.61
N SER A 456 3.80 -5.23 8.37
CA SER A 456 3.44 -5.17 9.79
C SER A 456 1.92 -5.20 10.04
N ASP A 457 1.08 -4.83 9.06
CA ASP A 457 -0.38 -4.87 9.18
C ASP A 457 -0.97 -6.28 8.98
N ILE A 458 -0.15 -7.25 8.54
CA ILE A 458 -0.54 -8.66 8.41
C ILE A 458 -0.59 -9.32 9.81
N ASP A 459 0.32 -8.93 10.71
CA ASP A 459 0.44 -9.51 12.06
C ASP A 459 -0.18 -8.65 13.19
N HIS A 460 -0.52 -7.38 12.93
CA HIS A 460 -0.99 -6.43 13.96
C HIS A 460 -2.43 -6.66 14.49
N CYS A 461 -3.11 -7.72 14.08
CA CYS A 461 -4.43 -8.11 14.62
C CYS A 461 -4.43 -8.51 16.12
N ARG A 462 -3.33 -8.35 16.85
CA ARG A 462 -3.31 -8.52 18.32
C ARG A 462 -3.22 -7.24 19.16
N LYS A 463 -2.94 -6.04 18.63
CA LYS A 463 -2.75 -4.85 19.51
C LYS A 463 -3.21 -3.46 19.05
N THR A 464 -3.76 -3.26 17.85
CA THR A 464 -4.18 -1.91 17.41
C THR A 464 -5.69 -1.74 17.33
N HIS A 465 -6.37 -1.93 18.46
CA HIS A 465 -7.71 -1.38 18.71
C HIS A 465 -7.66 -0.57 20.00
N ASN A 466 -6.84 0.49 20.04
CA ASN A 466 -6.87 1.55 21.04
C ASN A 466 -5.74 2.53 20.73
N HIS A 467 -5.87 3.43 19.76
CA HIS A 467 -5.25 4.77 19.77
C HIS A 467 -5.60 5.57 18.50
N TYR A 468 -6.88 5.84 18.27
CA TYR A 468 -7.32 7.04 17.55
C TYR A 468 -8.65 7.52 18.14
N HIS A 469 -8.64 7.78 19.44
CA HIS A 469 -9.64 8.62 20.10
C HIS A 469 -8.91 9.59 21.02
N LYS A 470 -8.69 10.80 20.52
CA LYS A 470 -8.79 12.05 21.26
C LYS A 470 -8.94 13.20 20.27
#